data_AF-A0A9D6RAE6-F1
#
_entry.id   AF-A0A9D6RAE6-F1
#
_cell.length_a   1.000
_cell.length_b   1.000
_cell.length_c   1.000
_cell.angle_alpha   90.00
_cell.angle_beta   90.00
_cell.angle_gamma   90.00
#
_symmetry.space_group_name_H-M   'P 1'
#
loop_
_entity.id
_entity.type
_entity.pdbx_description
1 polymer ?
#
loop_
_entity_poly.entity_id
_entity_poly.type
_entity_poly.pdbx_seq_one_letter_code
_entity_poly.pdbx_strand_id
1 'polypeptide(L)'
;MREIQCVPYLWPAPPDAASARRARAGTCASKHAWLAEELDAIGIVSLPLLVVGPLVPRQLADAPDLRDGAALLEVHECLTVLTPWAGPLRVDVTWDPPLAAHGLPATLEWDGSSDMRTAVDATGPGWSLPRAGLRDAKEALRARLYAPGERARRDRTLAALATRFSAWRTATR
;
A
#
# COMPACT_ATOMS: atom_id res chain seq x y z
N MET A 1 -5.79 -10.69 -9.83
CA MET A 1 -5.90 -9.74 -8.71
C MET A 1 -6.02 -10.43 -7.34
N ARG A 2 -7.01 -11.32 -7.12
CA ARG A 2 -7.22 -12.02 -5.83
C ARG A 2 -5.95 -12.69 -5.28
N GLU A 3 -5.17 -13.34 -6.14
CA GLU A 3 -3.89 -13.95 -5.73
C GLU A 3 -2.94 -12.95 -5.07
N ILE A 4 -2.72 -11.79 -5.71
CA ILE A 4 -1.81 -10.75 -5.23
C ILE A 4 -2.34 -10.11 -3.95
N GLN A 5 -3.65 -9.92 -3.85
CA GLN A 5 -4.26 -9.38 -2.64
C GLN A 5 -4.06 -10.31 -1.44
N CYS A 6 -4.15 -11.63 -1.64
CA CYS A 6 -3.88 -12.63 -0.61
C CYS A 6 -2.42 -12.71 -0.17
N VAL A 7 -1.48 -12.08 -0.88
CA VAL A 7 -0.07 -12.02 -0.48
C VAL A 7 0.07 -11.16 0.78
N PRO A 8 0.62 -11.68 1.89
CA PRO A 8 0.82 -10.92 3.11
C PRO A 8 1.57 -9.60 2.92
N TYR A 9 1.05 -8.54 3.53
CA TYR A 9 1.84 -7.33 3.75
C TYR A 9 3.00 -7.59 4.72
N LEU A 10 4.22 -7.25 4.30
CA LEU A 10 5.45 -7.34 5.09
C LEU A 10 6.36 -6.15 4.81
N TRP A 11 6.90 -5.54 5.86
CA TRP A 11 7.90 -4.48 5.79
C TRP A 11 9.07 -4.80 6.75
N PRO A 12 10.33 -4.53 6.37
CA PRO A 12 10.77 -4.04 5.06
C PRO A 12 10.74 -5.14 3.99
N ALA A 13 10.52 -4.75 2.73
CA ALA A 13 10.71 -5.63 1.57
C ALA A 13 11.15 -4.81 0.35
N PRO A 14 11.91 -5.39 -0.60
CA PRO A 14 12.24 -4.73 -1.87
C PRO A 14 10.97 -4.31 -2.62
N PRO A 15 10.97 -3.19 -3.35
CA PRO A 15 9.77 -2.61 -3.98
C PRO A 15 9.42 -3.21 -5.35
N ASP A 16 10.01 -4.36 -5.72
CA ASP A 16 9.85 -4.97 -7.06
C ASP A 16 8.95 -6.22 -7.04
N ALA A 17 8.31 -6.49 -8.18
CA ALA A 17 7.38 -7.60 -8.35
C ALA A 17 8.06 -8.96 -8.16
N ALA A 18 9.28 -9.13 -8.67
CA ALA A 18 9.99 -10.40 -8.62
C ALA A 18 10.29 -10.81 -7.17
N SER A 19 10.68 -9.86 -6.32
CA SER A 19 10.86 -10.07 -4.88
C SER A 19 9.56 -10.46 -4.19
N ALA A 20 8.44 -9.79 -4.50
CA ALA A 20 7.13 -10.13 -3.93
C ALA A 20 6.67 -11.54 -4.32
N ARG A 21 6.85 -11.93 -5.59
CA ARG A 21 6.52 -13.27 -6.09
C ARG A 21 7.35 -14.35 -5.38
N ARG A 22 8.68 -14.17 -5.30
CA ARG A 22 9.58 -15.14 -4.65
C ARG A 22 9.29 -15.29 -3.16
N ALA A 23 9.11 -14.18 -2.45
CA ALA A 23 8.89 -14.19 -1.01
C ALA A 23 7.45 -14.57 -0.62
N ARG A 24 6.51 -14.53 -1.57
CA ARG A 24 5.06 -14.61 -1.30
C ARG A 24 4.64 -13.65 -0.18
N ALA A 25 5.26 -12.46 -0.14
CA ALA A 25 4.97 -11.36 0.79
C ALA A 25 5.48 -10.04 0.17
N GLY A 26 4.94 -8.90 0.58
CA GLY A 26 5.39 -7.62 0.02
C GLY A 26 4.87 -6.37 0.71
N THR A 27 5.34 -5.22 0.27
CA THR A 27 4.80 -3.91 0.70
C THR A 27 3.76 -3.42 -0.29
N CYS A 28 3.18 -2.24 -0.07
CA CYS A 28 2.34 -1.58 -1.07
C CYS A 28 3.09 -1.43 -2.41
N ALA A 29 4.37 -1.06 -2.39
CA ALA A 29 5.14 -0.88 -3.62
C ALA A 29 5.30 -2.18 -4.42
N SER A 30 5.73 -3.26 -3.76
CA SER A 30 6.03 -4.52 -4.46
C SER A 30 4.79 -5.31 -4.87
N LYS A 31 3.70 -5.23 -4.10
CA LYS A 31 2.41 -5.83 -4.47
C LYS A 31 1.79 -5.12 -5.69
N HIS A 32 1.85 -3.79 -5.75
CA HIS A 32 1.36 -3.04 -6.92
C HIS A 32 2.29 -3.14 -8.11
N ALA A 33 3.60 -3.31 -7.90
CA ALA A 33 4.53 -3.69 -8.97
C ALA A 33 4.10 -4.98 -9.65
N TRP A 34 3.81 -6.01 -8.84
CA TRP A 34 3.33 -7.29 -9.36
C TRP A 34 1.99 -7.12 -10.07
N LEU A 35 1.03 -6.44 -9.46
CA LEU A 35 -0.27 -6.23 -10.11
C LEU A 35 -0.17 -5.50 -11.45
N ALA A 36 0.71 -4.49 -11.55
CA ALA A 36 0.92 -3.77 -12.80
C ALA A 36 1.44 -4.69 -13.91
N GLU A 37 2.36 -5.61 -13.61
CA GLU A 37 2.86 -6.60 -14.58
C GLU A 37 1.77 -7.60 -15.01
N GLU A 38 0.91 -8.05 -14.09
CA GLU A 38 -0.20 -8.95 -14.46
C GLU A 38 -1.26 -8.24 -15.33
N LEU A 39 -1.51 -6.95 -15.09
CA LEU A 39 -2.41 -6.14 -15.90
C LEU A 39 -1.83 -5.89 -17.29
N ASP A 40 -0.54 -5.56 -17.37
CA ASP A 40 0.17 -5.36 -18.63
C ASP A 40 0.17 -6.63 -19.50
N ALA A 41 0.37 -7.80 -18.88
CA ALA A 41 0.33 -9.10 -19.57
C ALA A 41 -1.02 -9.42 -20.24
N ILE A 42 -2.11 -8.78 -19.81
CA ILE A 42 -3.44 -8.89 -20.42
C ILE A 42 -3.87 -7.64 -21.19
N GLY A 43 -2.93 -6.72 -21.46
CA GLY A 43 -3.15 -5.51 -22.24
C GLY A 43 -3.90 -4.39 -21.51
N ILE A 44 -3.99 -4.45 -20.18
CA ILE A 44 -4.60 -3.40 -19.36
C ILE A 44 -3.53 -2.42 -18.89
N VAL A 45 -3.66 -1.17 -19.32
CA VAL A 45 -2.74 -0.10 -18.92
C VAL A 45 -2.98 0.27 -17.45
N SER A 46 -1.90 0.32 -16.68
CA SER A 46 -1.93 0.83 -15.31
C SER A 46 -0.77 1.79 -15.06
N LEU A 47 -1.03 2.79 -14.21
CA LEU A 47 -0.05 3.79 -13.78
C LEU A 47 0.04 3.77 -12.26
N PRO A 48 1.25 3.84 -11.69
CA PRO A 48 1.41 4.12 -10.27
C PRO A 48 0.65 5.36 -9.85
N LEU A 49 -0.02 5.29 -8.71
CA LEU A 49 -0.70 6.40 -8.05
C LEU A 49 -0.08 6.59 -6.67
N LEU A 50 0.48 7.78 -6.43
CA LEU A 50 0.93 8.18 -5.09
C LEU A 50 -0.17 8.95 -4.38
N VAL A 51 -0.42 8.57 -3.14
CA VAL A 51 -1.33 9.26 -2.22
C VAL A 51 -0.62 9.49 -0.89
N VAL A 52 -0.98 10.56 -0.19
CA VAL A 52 -0.45 10.85 1.15
C VAL A 52 -1.56 10.64 2.16
N GLY A 53 -1.26 9.93 3.24
CA GLY A 53 -2.19 9.71 4.35
C GLY A 53 -1.44 9.39 5.65
N PRO A 54 -2.16 9.18 6.76
CA PRO A 54 -1.56 8.78 8.03
C PRO A 54 -0.74 7.49 7.88
N LEU A 55 0.45 7.46 8.49
CA LEU A 55 1.30 6.27 8.53
C LEU A 55 0.63 5.12 9.29
N VAL A 56 -0.02 5.45 10.40
CA VAL A 56 -0.75 4.49 11.24
C VAL A 56 -2.22 4.50 10.78
N PRO A 57 -2.79 3.34 10.39
CA PRO A 57 -4.21 3.24 10.08
C PRO A 57 -5.06 3.73 11.26
N ARG A 58 -6.17 4.41 10.98
CA ARG A 58 -7.04 5.01 12.02
C ARG A 58 -7.50 4.01 13.08
N GLN A 59 -7.73 2.76 12.68
CA GLN A 59 -8.11 1.63 13.54
C GLN A 59 -7.05 1.32 14.61
N LEU A 60 -5.82 1.79 14.42
CA LEU A 60 -4.67 1.58 15.27
C LEU A 60 -4.14 2.88 15.90
N ALA A 61 -4.84 4.00 15.73
CA ALA A 61 -4.38 5.31 16.19
C ALA A 61 -4.11 5.35 17.71
N ASP A 62 -4.89 4.61 18.49
CA ASP A 62 -4.78 4.57 19.96
C ASP A 62 -3.80 3.50 20.49
N ALA A 63 -3.17 2.72 19.60
CA ALA A 63 -2.27 1.64 20.00
C ALA A 63 -0.99 2.22 20.65
N PRO A 64 -0.68 1.87 21.92
CA PRO A 64 0.44 2.48 22.65
C PRO A 64 1.80 2.34 21.96
N ASP A 65 2.05 1.19 21.33
CA ASP A 65 3.27 0.86 20.59
C ASP A 65 3.43 1.63 19.28
N LEU A 66 2.38 2.30 18.80
CA LEU A 66 2.37 3.05 17.54
C LEU A 66 2.27 4.57 17.73
N ARG A 67 2.14 5.06 18.97
CA ARG A 67 1.98 6.49 19.31
C ARG A 67 3.04 7.37 18.67
N ASP A 68 4.29 6.91 18.65
CA ASP A 68 5.42 7.62 18.06
C ASP A 68 5.23 7.98 16.58
N GLY A 69 4.45 7.20 15.85
CA GLY A 69 4.17 7.42 14.42
C GLY A 69 2.73 7.82 14.11
N ALA A 70 1.85 7.93 15.11
CA ALA A 70 0.42 8.18 14.90
C ALA A 70 0.13 9.52 14.19
N ALA A 71 0.99 10.52 14.40
CA ALA A 71 0.88 11.83 13.75
C ALA A 71 1.67 11.95 12.43
N LEU A 72 2.45 10.92 12.06
CA LEU A 72 3.26 10.96 10.84
C LEU A 72 2.39 10.69 9.62
N LEU A 73 2.68 11.40 8.53
CA LEU A 73 2.17 11.08 7.21
C LEU A 73 3.13 10.15 6.48
N GLU A 74 2.62 9.42 5.50
CA GLU A 74 3.41 8.57 4.63
C GLU A 74 2.88 8.63 3.20
N VAL A 75 3.79 8.43 2.26
CA VAL A 75 3.47 8.28 0.85
C VAL A 75 3.14 6.82 0.58
N HIS A 76 1.86 6.58 0.32
CA HIS A 76 1.33 5.29 -0.08
C HIS A 76 1.29 5.16 -1.60
N GLU A 77 1.46 3.94 -2.08
CA GLU A 77 1.48 3.60 -3.51
C GLU A 77 0.37 2.59 -3.80
N CYS A 78 -0.47 2.94 -4.76
CA CYS A 78 -1.46 2.06 -5.38
C CYS A 78 -1.46 2.26 -6.91
N LEU A 79 -2.49 1.82 -7.64
CA LEU A 79 -2.56 1.98 -9.10
C LEU A 79 -3.77 2.80 -9.52
N THR A 80 -3.60 3.56 -10.60
CA THR A 80 -4.66 3.94 -11.52
C THR A 80 -4.69 2.91 -12.65
N VAL A 81 -5.80 2.21 -12.83
CA VAL A 81 -6.01 1.22 -13.89
C VAL A 81 -6.95 1.82 -14.93
N LEU A 82 -6.51 1.89 -16.18
CA LEU A 82 -7.30 2.43 -17.27
C LEU A 82 -8.22 1.35 -17.82
N THR A 83 -9.51 1.44 -17.50
CA THR A 83 -10.51 0.53 -18.06
C THR A 83 -11.28 1.22 -19.18
N PRO A 84 -11.48 0.58 -20.34
CA PRO A 84 -12.27 1.16 -21.42
C PRO A 84 -13.76 1.23 -21.11
N TRP A 85 -14.26 0.46 -20.13
CA TRP A 85 -15.69 0.38 -19.80
C TRP A 85 -16.11 1.25 -18.61
N ALA A 86 -15.24 1.52 -17.64
CA ALA A 86 -15.56 2.31 -16.44
C ALA A 86 -14.63 3.53 -16.26
N GLY A 87 -13.71 3.76 -17.21
CA GLY A 87 -12.71 4.82 -17.12
C GLY A 87 -11.55 4.46 -16.18
N PRO A 88 -10.76 5.45 -15.74
CA PRO A 88 -9.67 5.25 -14.79
C PRO A 88 -10.23 4.87 -13.41
N LEU A 89 -9.79 3.73 -12.88
CA LEU A 89 -10.17 3.24 -11.56
C LEU A 89 -8.95 3.18 -10.65
N ARG A 90 -9.12 3.53 -9.37
CA ARG A 90 -8.11 3.34 -8.34
C ARG A 90 -8.16 1.90 -7.82
N VAL A 91 -7.01 1.25 -7.80
CA VAL A 91 -6.88 -0.16 -7.42
C VAL A 91 -5.80 -0.29 -6.35
N ASP A 92 -6.17 -0.81 -5.18
CA ASP A 92 -5.29 -0.96 -4.03
C ASP A 92 -5.40 -2.36 -3.41
N VAL A 93 -4.33 -3.14 -3.56
CA VAL A 93 -4.24 -4.54 -3.08
C VAL A 93 -3.37 -4.70 -1.82
N THR A 94 -3.11 -3.61 -1.09
CA THR A 94 -2.13 -3.60 0.02
C THR A 94 -2.49 -4.58 1.14
N TRP A 95 -3.69 -4.47 1.69
CA TRP A 95 -4.10 -5.30 2.82
C TRP A 95 -4.65 -6.64 2.36
N ASP A 96 -4.06 -7.72 2.89
CA ASP A 96 -4.55 -9.08 2.70
C ASP A 96 -5.83 -9.36 3.51
N PRO A 97 -6.61 -10.41 3.16
CA PRO A 97 -7.89 -10.69 3.81
C PRO A 97 -7.84 -10.80 5.34
N PRO A 98 -6.85 -11.45 5.96
CA PRO A 98 -6.70 -11.42 7.42
C PRO A 98 -6.62 -10.01 8.00
N LEU A 99 -5.82 -9.11 7.40
CA LEU A 99 -5.72 -7.73 7.88
C LEU A 99 -7.02 -6.94 7.66
N ALA A 100 -7.71 -7.19 6.55
CA ALA A 100 -9.03 -6.60 6.30
C ALA A 100 -10.08 -7.06 7.32
N ALA A 101 -10.01 -8.32 7.78
CA ALA A 101 -10.88 -8.84 8.84
C ALA A 101 -10.67 -8.14 10.20
N HIS A 102 -9.49 -7.54 10.41
CA HIS A 102 -9.22 -6.65 11.54
C HIS A 102 -9.61 -5.19 11.30
N GLY A 103 -10.36 -4.90 10.23
CA GLY A 103 -10.95 -3.61 9.94
C GLY A 103 -10.06 -2.67 9.11
N LEU A 104 -8.90 -3.10 8.62
CA LEU A 104 -8.10 -2.30 7.70
C LEU A 104 -8.83 -2.10 6.36
N PRO A 105 -8.70 -0.92 5.71
CA PRO A 105 -9.50 -0.57 4.53
C PRO A 105 -9.08 -1.37 3.29
N ALA A 106 -9.91 -2.30 2.85
CA ALA A 106 -9.67 -3.10 1.65
C ALA A 106 -10.97 -3.34 0.87
N THR A 107 -10.85 -3.53 -0.44
CA THR A 107 -11.91 -4.08 -1.30
C THR A 107 -11.50 -5.50 -1.66
N LEU A 108 -12.05 -6.53 -1.00
CA LEU A 108 -11.63 -7.93 -1.23
C LEU A 108 -12.24 -8.56 -2.50
N GLU A 109 -13.38 -8.02 -2.93
CA GLU A 109 -14.09 -8.43 -4.14
C GLU A 109 -14.23 -7.20 -5.03
N TRP A 110 -13.29 -7.06 -5.97
CA TRP A 110 -13.33 -5.95 -6.93
C TRP A 110 -14.14 -6.35 -8.16
N ASP A 111 -15.13 -5.53 -8.50
CA ASP A 111 -16.04 -5.74 -9.62
C ASP A 111 -15.48 -5.28 -10.98
N GLY A 112 -14.32 -4.61 -10.98
CA GLY A 112 -13.70 -4.06 -12.19
C GLY A 112 -14.36 -2.78 -12.71
N SER A 113 -15.36 -2.23 -12.03
CA SER A 113 -16.16 -1.07 -12.44
C SER A 113 -16.19 0.08 -11.44
N SER A 114 -15.70 -0.14 -10.22
CA SER A 114 -15.65 0.85 -9.14
C SER A 114 -14.25 0.99 -8.55
N ASP A 115 -13.99 2.11 -7.86
CA ASP A 115 -12.75 2.30 -7.12
C ASP A 115 -12.61 1.29 -5.98
N MET A 116 -11.40 0.77 -5.77
CA MET A 116 -11.05 0.08 -4.53
C MET A 116 -10.81 1.08 -3.39
N ARG A 117 -11.08 0.65 -2.16
CA ARG A 117 -10.66 1.36 -0.95
C ARG A 117 -9.14 1.41 -0.89
N THR A 118 -8.60 2.61 -0.64
CA THR A 118 -7.16 2.81 -0.43
C THR A 118 -6.74 2.35 0.96
N ALA A 119 -5.52 1.83 1.07
CA ALA A 119 -4.95 1.34 2.32
C ALA A 119 -4.81 2.43 3.41
N VAL A 120 -4.77 3.71 2.99
CA VAL A 120 -4.64 4.89 3.85
C VAL A 120 -5.80 5.86 3.59
N ASP A 121 -6.21 6.60 4.62
CA ASP A 121 -7.15 7.72 4.50
C ASP A 121 -6.41 8.91 3.88
N ALA A 122 -6.55 9.10 2.56
CA ALA A 122 -5.81 10.14 1.84
C ALA A 122 -6.17 11.55 2.36
N THR A 123 -5.16 12.36 2.65
CA THR A 123 -5.34 13.74 3.16
C THR A 123 -5.39 14.79 2.04
N GLY A 124 -5.39 14.36 0.78
CA GLY A 124 -5.35 15.24 -0.39
C GLY A 124 -5.49 14.47 -1.70
N PRO A 125 -5.27 15.13 -2.85
CA PRO A 125 -5.34 14.47 -4.15
C PRO A 125 -4.24 13.41 -4.29
N GLY A 126 -4.48 12.44 -5.16
CA GLY A 126 -3.45 11.51 -5.63
C GLY A 126 -2.82 11.98 -6.93
N TRP A 127 -1.59 11.55 -7.20
CA TRP A 127 -0.88 11.86 -8.44
C TRP A 127 -0.46 10.58 -9.16
N SER A 128 -1.02 10.37 -10.34
CA SER A 128 -0.56 9.32 -11.24
C SER A 128 0.71 9.77 -11.94
N LEU A 129 1.69 8.87 -12.06
CA LEU A 129 2.99 9.18 -12.65
C LEU A 129 3.54 7.97 -13.40
N PRO A 130 4.44 8.18 -14.38
CA PRO A 130 5.13 7.08 -15.02
C PRO A 130 5.86 6.19 -14.01
N ARG A 131 5.98 4.89 -14.33
CA ARG A 131 6.76 3.94 -13.52
C ARG A 131 8.23 4.36 -13.41
N ALA A 132 8.78 4.89 -14.50
CA ALA A 132 10.08 5.53 -14.51
C ALA A 132 10.07 6.76 -13.59
N GLY A 133 11.00 6.81 -12.62
CA GLY A 133 11.09 7.92 -11.67
C GLY A 133 10.14 7.83 -10.46
N LEU A 134 9.30 6.80 -10.35
CA LEU A 134 8.38 6.62 -9.23
C LEU A 134 9.08 6.67 -7.86
N ARG A 135 10.24 6.00 -7.75
CA ARG A 135 11.02 5.96 -6.51
C ARG A 135 11.52 7.35 -6.13
N ASP A 136 12.04 8.09 -7.09
CA ASP A 136 12.59 9.42 -6.86
C ASP A 136 11.48 10.41 -6.48
N ALA A 137 10.32 10.32 -7.15
CA ALA A 137 9.15 11.10 -6.80
C ALA A 137 8.65 10.80 -5.37
N LYS A 138 8.62 9.51 -4.99
CA LYS A 138 8.21 9.06 -3.66
C LYS A 138 9.18 9.56 -2.58
N GLU A 139 10.49 9.44 -2.79
CA GLU A 139 11.49 9.96 -1.86
C GLU A 139 11.49 11.49 -1.81
N ALA A 140 11.26 12.19 -2.92
CA ALA A 140 11.12 13.64 -2.95
C ALA A 140 9.89 14.12 -2.15
N LEU A 141 8.76 13.40 -2.23
CA LEU A 141 7.59 13.67 -1.37
C LEU A 141 7.92 13.42 0.09
N ARG A 142 8.55 12.29 0.43
CA ARG A 142 8.98 11.98 1.81
C ARG A 142 9.93 13.05 2.38
N ALA A 143 10.87 13.54 1.58
CA ALA A 143 11.80 14.59 1.99
C ALA A 143 11.08 15.91 2.33
N ARG A 144 9.89 16.16 1.77
CA ARG A 144 9.03 17.31 2.12
C ARG A 144 8.13 17.02 3.33
N LEU A 145 7.77 15.76 3.56
CA LEU A 145 6.91 15.36 4.67
C LEU A 145 7.66 15.29 6.00
N TYR A 146 8.93 14.89 5.98
CA TYR A 146 9.68 14.57 7.19
C TYR A 146 10.64 15.66 7.62
N ALA A 147 10.49 16.10 8.86
CA ALA A 147 11.50 16.83 9.59
C ALA A 147 12.67 15.90 10.00
N PRO A 148 13.82 16.47 10.42
CA PRO A 148 14.95 15.68 10.91
C PRO A 148 14.53 14.69 12.01
N GLY A 149 14.93 13.43 11.87
CA GLY A 149 14.61 12.35 12.81
C GLY A 149 13.25 11.66 12.59
N GLU A 150 12.33 12.23 11.82
CA GLU A 150 11.01 11.61 11.58
C GLU A 150 11.10 10.37 10.71
N ARG A 151 12.06 10.28 9.78
CA ARG A 151 12.31 9.06 9.00
C ARG A 151 12.62 7.85 9.89
N ALA A 152 13.44 8.06 10.92
CA ALA A 152 13.77 7.01 11.88
C ALA A 152 12.55 6.61 12.74
N ARG A 153 11.69 7.57 13.10
CA ARG A 153 10.41 7.29 13.78
C ARG A 153 9.49 6.46 12.89
N ARG A 154 9.33 6.87 11.63
CA ARG A 154 8.56 6.14 10.61
C ARG A 154 9.02 4.69 10.45
N ASP A 155 10.33 4.46 10.37
CA ASP A 155 10.87 3.11 10.20
C ASP A 155 10.59 2.22 11.43
N ARG A 156 10.71 2.76 12.64
CA ARG A 156 10.32 2.03 13.87
C ARG A 156 8.83 1.72 13.92
N THR A 157 7.98 2.68 13.55
CA THR A 157 6.52 2.48 13.51
C THR A 157 6.13 1.42 12.48
N LEU A 158 6.78 1.38 11.32
CA LEU A 158 6.50 0.35 10.32
C LEU A 158 6.98 -1.04 10.71
N ALA A 159 8.11 -1.12 11.42
CA ALA A 159 8.54 -2.38 12.04
C ALA A 159 7.47 -2.87 13.03
N ALA A 160 6.97 -2.00 13.92
CA ALA A 160 5.93 -2.34 14.88
C ALA A 160 4.61 -2.76 14.19
N LEU A 161 4.18 -2.04 13.16
CA LEU A 161 3.02 -2.44 12.33
C LEU A 161 3.22 -3.82 11.70
N ALA A 162 4.39 -4.08 11.10
CA ALA A 162 4.69 -5.37 10.48
C ALA A 162 4.65 -6.53 11.49
N THR A 163 5.19 -6.34 12.70
CA THR A 163 5.09 -7.31 13.79
C THR A 163 3.63 -7.56 14.18
N ARG A 164 2.85 -6.49 14.38
CA ARG A 164 1.43 -6.59 14.73
C ARG A 164 0.61 -7.34 13.68
N PHE A 165 0.80 -6.98 12.41
CA PHE A 165 0.13 -7.62 11.27
C PHE A 165 0.50 -9.09 11.14
N SER A 166 1.73 -9.47 11.46
CA SER A 166 2.13 -10.87 11.50
C SER A 166 1.38 -11.64 12.60
N ALA A 167 1.24 -11.06 13.79
CA ALA A 167 0.50 -11.67 14.90
C ALA A 167 -1.00 -11.84 14.59
N TRP A 168 -1.62 -10.86 13.93
CA TRP A 168 -3.01 -10.92 13.50
C TRP A 168 -3.30 -12.10 12.57
N ARG A 169 -2.40 -12.36 11.62
CA ARG A 169 -2.51 -13.51 10.70
C ARG A 169 -2.37 -14.86 11.38
N THR A 170 -1.61 -14.95 12.47
CA THR A 170 -1.48 -16.18 13.25
C THR A 170 -2.68 -16.44 14.14
N ALA A 171 -3.38 -15.40 14.59
CA ALA A 171 -4.56 -15.50 15.45
C ALA A 171 -5.85 -15.86 14.69
N THR A 172 -5.87 -15.71 13.37
CA THR A 172 -7.00 -16.01 12.48
C THR A 172 -6.94 -17.41 11.84
N ARG A 173 -5.98 -18.25 12.24
CA ARG A 173 -5.88 -19.66 11.86
C ARG A 173 -6.49 -20.56 12.93
#